data_AF-A0A9E2FLI7-F1
#
_entry.id   AF-A0A9E2FLI7-F1
#
_cell.length_a   1.000
_cell.length_b   1.000
_cell.length_c   1.000
_cell.angle_alpha   90.00
_cell.angle_beta   90.00
_cell.angle_gamma   90.00
#
_symmetry.space_group_name_H-M   'P 1'
#
loop_
_entity.id
_entity.type
_entity.pdbx_description
1 polymer ?
#
loop_
_entity_poly.entity_id
_entity_poly.type
_entity_poly.pdbx_seq_one_letter_code
_entity_poly.pdbx_strand_id
1 'polypeptide(L)'
;MAITALSAHFDGRQICLDEPFAMKQAAKLIVTILPGKESNDEHESWLRLSGQGVEYAYGEDEPVYSSDLVREQQEKLLHLDINSC
;
A
#
# COMPACT_ATOMS: atom_id res chain seq x y z
N MET A 1 11.87 -0.56 23.60
CA MET A 1 12.37 0.65 22.92
C MET A 1 11.25 1.13 22.03
N ALA A 2 10.64 2.28 22.33
CA ALA A 2 9.51 2.79 21.56
C ALA A 2 10.04 3.77 20.50
N ILE A 3 9.63 3.57 19.25
CA ILE A 3 9.90 4.50 18.15
C ILE A 3 8.65 5.36 17.99
N THR A 4 8.83 6.68 18.00
CA THR A 4 7.76 7.64 17.72
C THR A 4 8.06 8.27 16.37
N ALA A 5 7.15 8.09 15.40
CA ALA A 5 7.20 8.81 14.14
C ALA A 5 6.59 10.20 14.33
N LEU A 6 7.29 11.23 13.88
CA LEU A 6 6.84 12.62 13.96
C LEU A 6 6.85 13.21 12.54
N SER A 7 5.78 13.93 12.19
CA SER A 7 5.72 14.67 10.93
C SER A 7 6.61 15.90 11.01
N ALA A 8 7.35 16.14 9.94
CA ALA A 8 8.26 17.26 9.83
C ALA A 8 8.45 17.65 8.37
N HIS A 9 8.71 18.93 8.13
CA HIS A 9 9.10 19.45 6.84
C HIS A 9 10.49 20.10 6.90
N PHE A 10 11.15 20.19 5.75
CA PHE A 10 12.36 20.97 5.60
C PHE A 10 12.00 22.37 5.11
N ASP A 11 12.33 23.40 5.89
CA ASP A 11 12.02 24.80 5.56
C ASP A 11 13.06 25.47 4.63
N GLY A 12 14.01 24.69 4.12
CA GLY A 12 15.15 25.16 3.34
C GLY A 12 16.42 25.39 4.16
N ARG A 13 16.34 25.34 5.49
CA ARG A 13 17.48 25.53 6.41
C ARG A 13 17.57 24.44 7.46
N GLN A 14 16.44 24.02 8.02
CA GLN A 14 16.36 23.08 9.12
C GLN A 14 15.12 22.18 8.99
N ILE A 15 15.15 21.06 9.72
CA ILE A 15 14.00 20.15 9.86
C ILE A 15 13.10 20.73 10.95
N CYS A 16 11.89 21.11 10.56
CA CYS A 16 10.87 21.66 11.44
C CYS A 16 9.82 20.60 11.73
N LEU A 17 9.63 20.28 13.01
CA LEU A 17 8.51 19.42 13.42
C LEU A 17 7.20 20.18 13.16
N ASP A 18 6.23 19.50 12.56
CA ASP A 18 4.91 20.09 12.27
C ASP A 18 4.09 20.29 13.55
N GLU A 19 4.36 19.48 14.56
CA GLU A 19 3.72 19.51 15.87
C GLU A 19 4.74 19.66 17.01
N PRO A 20 4.41 20.37 18.10
CA PRO A 20 5.28 20.46 19.26
C PRO A 20 5.53 19.08 19.89
N PHE A 21 6.80 18.73 20.08
CA PHE A 21 7.18 17.48 20.72
C PHE A 21 8.27 17.72 21.78
N ALA A 22 8.04 17.25 23.00
CA ALA A 22 8.97 17.41 24.10
C ALA A 22 10.20 16.51 23.91
N MET A 23 11.34 17.11 23.57
CA MET A 23 12.62 16.39 23.40
C MET A 23 13.62 16.80 24.46
N LYS A 24 14.42 15.84 24.93
CA LYS A 24 15.60 16.13 25.75
C LYS A 24 16.66 16.80 24.90
N GLN A 25 17.43 17.70 25.50
CA GLN A 25 18.57 18.32 24.84
C GLN A 25 19.57 17.23 24.40
N ALA A 26 20.09 17.35 23.18
CA ALA A 26 20.98 16.37 22.55
C ALA A 26 20.39 14.94 22.45
N ALA A 27 19.07 14.81 22.34
CA ALA A 27 18.44 13.53 22.02
C ALA A 27 19.00 12.95 20.71
N LYS A 28 19.23 11.64 20.67
CA LYS A 28 19.63 10.93 19.45
C LYS A 28 18.41 10.74 18.56
N LEU A 29 18.49 11.23 17.33
CA LEU A 29 17.40 11.17 16.36
C LEU A 29 17.80 10.28 15.18
N ILE A 30 16.84 9.56 14.63
CA ILE A 30 16.94 8.90 13.32
C ILE A 30 16.04 9.71 12.39
N VAL A 31 16.60 10.18 11.28
CA VAL A 31 15.87 10.98 10.29
C VAL A 31 15.67 10.13 9.04
N THR A 32 14.41 9.95 8.65
CA THR A 32 14.03 9.30 7.40
C THR A 32 13.49 10.37 6.46
N ILE A 33 14.10 10.53 5.28
CA ILE A 33 13.61 11.44 4.25
C ILE A 33 12.67 10.66 3.34
N LEU A 34 11.40 11.09 3.30
CA LEU A 34 10.44 10.52 2.37
C LEU A 34 10.71 11.07 0.97
N PRO A 35 10.69 10.23 -0.06
CA PRO A 35 10.88 10.70 -1.42
C PRO A 35 9.73 11.66 -1.78
N GLY A 36 10.07 12.76 -2.45
CA GLY A 36 9.07 13.72 -2.90
C GLY A 36 8.11 13.10 -3.91
N LYS A 37 6.96 13.76 -4.09
CA LYS A 37 5.92 13.42 -5.09
C LYS A 37 6.46 13.36 -6.54
N GLU A 38 7.69 13.82 -6.79
CA GLU A 38 8.35 13.75 -8.10
C GLU A 38 8.92 12.36 -8.42
N SER A 39 9.00 11.43 -7.45
CA SER A 39 9.38 10.02 -7.69
C SER A 39 8.18 9.11 -8.01
N ASN A 40 7.01 9.70 -8.26
CA ASN A 40 5.73 9.01 -8.18
C ASN A 40 5.29 8.35 -9.49
N ASP A 41 6.14 8.26 -10.52
CA ASP A 41 5.81 7.61 -11.79
C ASP A 41 5.33 6.17 -11.57
N GLU A 42 5.98 5.44 -10.66
CA GLU A 42 5.55 4.09 -10.29
C GLU A 42 4.19 4.12 -9.58
N HIS A 43 3.97 5.02 -8.62
CA HIS A 43 2.71 5.09 -7.88
C HIS A 43 1.54 5.50 -8.79
N GLU A 44 1.73 6.48 -9.68
CA GLU A 44 0.74 6.85 -10.70
C GLU A 44 0.48 5.67 -11.65
N SER A 45 1.52 4.93 -12.04
CA SER A 45 1.36 3.71 -12.84
C SER A 45 0.55 2.64 -12.10
N TRP A 46 0.80 2.45 -10.80
CA TRP A 46 0.07 1.53 -9.93
C TRP A 46 -1.38 1.96 -9.68
N LEU A 47 -1.63 3.26 -9.51
CA LEU A 47 -2.96 3.84 -9.41
C LEU A 47 -3.75 3.62 -10.69
N ARG A 48 -3.13 3.86 -11.86
CA ARG A 48 -3.77 3.63 -13.14
C ARG A 48 -4.09 2.15 -13.36
N LEU A 49 -3.14 1.26 -13.09
CA LEU A 49 -3.33 -0.18 -13.22
C LEU A 49 -4.41 -0.70 -12.27
N SER A 50 -4.41 -0.25 -11.02
CA SER A 50 -5.43 -0.65 -10.05
C SER A 50 -6.82 -0.14 -10.43
N GLY A 51 -6.94 1.10 -10.92
CA GLY A 51 -8.17 1.66 -11.46
C GLY A 51 -8.74 0.83 -12.62
N GLN A 52 -7.88 0.43 -13.58
CA GLN A 52 -8.28 -0.43 -14.70
C GLN A 52 -8.79 -1.80 -14.23
N GLY A 53 -8.15 -2.40 -13.23
CA GLY A 53 -8.60 -3.66 -12.65
C GLY A 53 -9.98 -3.55 -11.99
N VAL A 54 -10.23 -2.45 -11.27
CA VAL A 54 -11.54 -2.18 -10.65
C VAL A 54 -12.61 -1.95 -11.72
N GLU A 55 -12.31 -1.17 -12.75
CA GLU A 55 -13.23 -0.92 -13.86
C GLU A 55 -13.56 -2.20 -14.64
N TYR A 56 -12.59 -3.09 -14.85
CA TYR A 56 -12.84 -4.40 -15.47
C TYR A 56 -13.70 -5.32 -14.59
N ALA A 57 -13.48 -5.31 -13.27
CA ALA A 57 -14.19 -6.20 -12.35
C ALA A 57 -15.64 -5.75 -12.07
N TYR A 58 -15.94 -4.47 -12.20
CA TYR A 58 -17.25 -3.89 -11.84
C TYR A 58 -17.86 -3.01 -12.95
N GLY A 59 -17.33 -3.09 -14.17
CA GLY A 59 -17.81 -2.36 -15.34
C GLY A 59 -18.84 -3.15 -16.13
N GLU A 60 -19.32 -2.55 -17.23
CA GLU A 60 -20.31 -3.19 -18.11
C GLU A 60 -19.80 -4.49 -18.77
N ASP A 61 -18.48 -4.63 -18.88
CA ASP A 61 -17.80 -5.84 -19.38
C ASP A 61 -17.49 -6.86 -18.27
N GLU A 62 -18.11 -6.72 -17.08
CA GLU A 62 -17.95 -7.68 -15.99
C GLU A 62 -18.31 -9.11 -16.47
N PRO A 63 -17.40 -10.08 -16.34
CA PRO A 63 -17.70 -11.45 -16.70
C PRO A 63 -18.76 -12.03 -15.77
N VAL A 64 -19.81 -12.64 -16.35
CA VAL A 64 -20.89 -13.24 -15.58
C VAL A 64 -20.38 -14.47 -14.81
N TYR A 65 -20.17 -14.31 -13.50
CA TYR A 65 -19.82 -15.41 -12.60
C TYR A 65 -21.07 -16.23 -12.26
N SER A 66 -21.34 -17.28 -13.04
CA SER A 66 -22.42 -18.22 -12.74
C SER A 66 -22.10 -19.11 -11.53
N SER A 67 -23.13 -19.63 -10.87
CA SER A 67 -22.98 -20.57 -9.76
C SER A 67 -22.31 -21.88 -10.18
N ASP A 68 -22.38 -22.24 -11.45
CA ASP A 68 -21.70 -23.42 -12.00
C ASP A 68 -20.18 -23.22 -12.08
N LEU A 69 -19.70 -22.00 -12.40
CA LEU A 69 -18.27 -21.67 -12.35
C LEU A 69 -17.73 -21.76 -10.91
N VAL A 70 -18.50 -21.29 -9.94
CA VAL A 70 -18.12 -21.38 -8.52
C VAL A 70 -18.04 -22.85 -8.08
N ARG A 71 -19.01 -23.68 -8.48
CA ARG A 71 -19.03 -25.11 -8.15
C ARG A 71 -17.84 -25.86 -8.77
N GLU A 72 -17.54 -25.61 -10.04
CA GLU A 72 -16.42 -26.24 -10.74
C GLU A 72 -15.07 -25.90 -10.08
N GLN A 73 -14.88 -24.64 -9.62
CA GLN A 73 -13.67 -24.26 -8.88
C GLN A 73 -13.60 -24.92 -7.51
N GLN A 74 -14.72 -25.03 -6.79
CA GLN A 74 -14.77 -25.72 -5.50
C GLN A 74 -14.43 -27.20 -5.64
N GLU A 75 -14.94 -27.89 -6.66
CA GLU A 75 -14.61 -29.28 -6.95
C GLU A 75 -13.13 -29.46 -7.28
N LYS A 76 -12.53 -28.57 -8.09
CA LYS A 76 -11.08 -28.58 -8.37
C LYS A 76 -10.23 -28.38 -7.12
N LEU A 77 -10.65 -27.49 -6.22
CA LEU A 77 -9.95 -27.24 -4.95
C LEU A 77 -10.09 -28.40 -3.96
N LEU A 78 -11.20 -29.13 -3.99
CA LEU A 78 -11.41 -30.34 -3.18
C LEU A 78 -10.59 -31.55 -3.67
N HIS A 79 -10.24 -31.58 -4.95
CA HIS A 79 -9.37 -32.60 -5.55
C HIS A 79 -7.89 -32.17 -5.60
N LEU A 80 -7.55 -30.99 -5.08
CA LEU A 80 -6.16 -30.58 -4.90
C LEU A 80 -5.63 -31.27 -3.64
N ASP A 81 -4.82 -32.32 -3.80
CA ASP A 81 -4.17 -33.00 -2.68
C ASP A 81 -3.31 -31.98 -1.89
N ILE A 82 -3.85 -31.55 -0.75
CA ILE A 82 -3.24 -30.60 0.20
C ILE A 82 -1.94 -31.15 0.85
N ASN A 83 -1.52 -32.36 0.45
CA ASN A 83 -0.39 -33.11 1.00
C ASN A 83 0.78 -33.30 0.01
N SER A 84 0.84 -32.54 -1.09
CA SER A 84 2.03 -32.52 -1.98
C SER A 84 3.08 -31.46 -1.57
N CYS A 85 3.30 -31.29 -0.27
CA CYS A 85 4.47 -30.63 0.30
C CYS A 85 5.25 -31.63 1.16
#